data_AF-A0A089M500-F1
#
_entry.id   AF-A0A089M500-F1
#
_cell.length_a   1.000
_cell.length_b   1.000
_cell.length_c   1.000
_cell.angle_alpha   90.00
_cell.angle_beta   90.00
_cell.angle_gamma   90.00
#
_symmetry.space_group_name_H-M   'P 1'
#
loop_
_entity.id
_entity.type
_entity.pdbx_description
1 polymer ?
#
loop_
_entity_poly.entity_id
_entity_poly.type
_entity_poly.pdbx_seq_one_letter_code
_entity_poly.pdbx_strand_id
1 'polypeptide(L)'
;MKRKHLCFILIILISLIGIYVLFFGLPWKSIALKKQFEIYLEDKYQIEFKLNKMDFDFMHRTYLTYAYPVSDPTLVFYVGQDIENKKIHDLYQYELDKRKAGRK
;
A
#
# COMPACT_ATOMS: atom_id res chain seq x y z
N MET A 1 15.88 -34.22 19.44
CA MET A 1 14.98 -33.21 20.03
C MET A 1 13.63 -33.86 20.36
N LYS A 2 13.17 -33.88 21.62
CA LYS A 2 11.92 -34.58 21.98
C LYS A 2 10.72 -33.92 21.28
N ARG A 3 9.76 -34.71 20.78
CA ARG A 3 8.55 -34.27 20.04
C ARG A 3 7.81 -33.09 20.69
N LYS A 4 7.82 -32.99 22.02
CA LYS A 4 7.23 -31.88 22.79
C LYS A 4 7.93 -30.53 22.55
N HIS A 5 9.26 -30.50 22.39
CA HIS A 5 10.01 -29.27 22.09
C HIS A 5 9.78 -28.82 20.64
N LEU A 6 9.62 -29.76 19.71
CA LEU A 6 9.27 -29.43 18.32
C LEU A 6 7.89 -28.75 18.24
N CYS A 7 6.88 -29.29 18.93
CA CYS A 7 5.56 -28.67 18.99
C CYS A 7 5.60 -27.26 19.58
N PHE A 8 6.38 -27.06 20.65
CA PHE A 8 6.52 -25.75 21.28
C PHE A 8 7.15 -24.71 20.36
N ILE A 9 8.24 -25.08 19.65
CA ILE A 9 8.90 -24.21 18.67
C ILE A 9 7.93 -23.85 17.54
N LEU A 10 7.13 -24.81 17.05
CA LEU A 10 6.15 -24.57 16.00
C LEU A 10 5.08 -23.55 16.43
N ILE A 11 4.57 -23.64 17.67
CA ILE A 11 3.58 -22.71 18.22
C ILE A 11 4.16 -21.30 18.30
N ILE A 12 5.41 -21.16 18.76
CA ILE A 12 6.09 -19.86 18.80
C ILE A 12 6.22 -19.28 17.40
N LEU A 13 6.65 -20.09 16.42
CA LEU A 13 6.83 -19.64 15.04
C LEU A 13 5.50 -19.16 14.43
N ILE A 14 4.42 -19.91 14.62
CA ILE A 14 3.08 -19.54 14.14
C ILE A 14 2.62 -18.24 14.80
N SER A 15 2.87 -18.08 16.11
CA SER A 15 2.51 -16.88 16.85
C SER A 15 3.26 -15.65 16.34
N LEU A 16 4.55 -15.77 16.07
CA LEU A 16 5.37 -14.69 15.50
C LEU A 16 4.89 -14.29 14.10
N ILE A 17 4.55 -15.27 13.26
CA ILE A 17 3.97 -15.00 11.93
C ILE A 17 2.63 -14.29 12.08
N GLY A 18 1.77 -14.74 13.00
CA GLY A 18 0.48 -14.11 13.27
C GLY A 18 0.63 -12.65 13.71
N ILE A 19 1.53 -12.37 14.63
CA ILE A 19 1.85 -11.00 15.08
C ILE A 19 2.34 -10.15 13.91
N TYR A 20 3.26 -10.66 13.10
CA TYR A 20 3.75 -9.94 11.92
C TYR A 20 2.62 -9.58 10.96
N VAL A 21 1.75 -10.55 10.63
CA VAL A 21 0.63 -10.34 9.70
C VAL A 21 -0.37 -9.32 10.25
N LEU A 22 -0.58 -9.26 11.57
CA LEU A 22 -1.47 -8.29 12.19
C LEU A 22 -0.97 -6.85 12.00
N PHE A 23 0.34 -6.61 12.15
CA PHE A 23 0.91 -5.26 12.08
C PHE A 23 1.33 -4.82 10.68
N PHE A 24 1.69 -5.75 9.79
CA PHE A 24 2.24 -5.44 8.46
C PHE A 24 1.37 -5.94 7.30
N GLY A 25 0.29 -6.63 7.61
CA GLY A 25 -0.55 -7.30 6.62
C GLY A 25 0.18 -8.46 5.93
N LEU A 26 -0.43 -8.97 4.87
CA LEU A 26 0.14 -10.07 4.09
C LEU A 26 1.09 -9.52 3.01
N PRO A 27 2.36 -9.97 2.93
CA PRO A 27 3.30 -9.46 1.93
C PRO A 27 2.81 -9.61 0.49
N TRP A 28 2.23 -10.75 0.13
CA TRP A 28 1.68 -10.98 -1.21
C TRP A 28 0.48 -10.09 -1.52
N LYS A 29 -0.35 -9.76 -0.53
CA LYS A 29 -1.48 -8.82 -0.70
C LYS A 29 -0.96 -7.41 -0.97
N SER A 30 0.10 -7.00 -0.28
CA SER A 30 0.77 -5.72 -0.50
C SER A 30 1.31 -5.60 -1.94
N ILE A 31 1.99 -6.65 -2.43
CA ILE A 31 2.51 -6.71 -3.81
C ILE A 31 1.36 -6.66 -4.83
N ALA A 32 0.30 -7.45 -4.62
CA ALA A 32 -0.85 -7.47 -5.52
C ALA A 32 -1.57 -6.10 -5.56
N LEU A 33 -1.78 -5.47 -4.41
CA LEU A 33 -2.41 -4.15 -4.33
C LEU A 33 -1.54 -3.05 -4.94
N LYS A 34 -0.21 -3.12 -4.80
CA LYS A 34 0.69 -2.20 -5.50
C LYS A 34 0.44 -2.23 -7.01
N LYS A 35 0.33 -3.44 -7.59
CA LYS A 35 0.04 -3.57 -9.02
C LYS A 35 -1.37 -3.08 -9.38
N GLN A 36 -2.36 -3.32 -8.52
CA GLN A 36 -3.72 -2.81 -8.74
C GLN A 36 -3.80 -1.27 -8.67
N PHE A 37 -3.04 -0.64 -7.78
CA PHE A 37 -2.97 0.82 -7.69
C PHE A 37 -2.30 1.43 -8.92
N GLU A 38 -1.21 0.83 -9.40
CA GLU A 38 -0.55 1.25 -10.64
C GLU A 38 -1.52 1.16 -11.83
N ILE A 39 -2.18 0.00 -12.03
CA ILE A 39 -3.19 -0.18 -13.09
C ILE A 39 -4.32 0.84 -12.95
N TYR A 40 -4.85 1.05 -11.73
CA TYR A 40 -5.93 2.02 -11.49
C TYR A 40 -5.55 3.43 -11.94
N LEU A 41 -4.32 3.88 -11.62
CA LEU A 41 -3.85 5.22 -11.99
C LEU A 41 -3.62 5.32 -13.50
N GLU A 42 -3.00 4.31 -14.11
CA GLU A 42 -2.70 4.27 -15.54
C GLU A 42 -3.98 4.22 -16.39
N ASP A 43 -4.97 3.41 -16.01
CA ASP A 43 -6.29 3.39 -16.66
C ASP A 43 -7.02 4.73 -16.50
N LYS A 44 -6.94 5.35 -15.32
CA LYS A 44 -7.68 6.58 -15.03
C LYS A 44 -7.11 7.81 -15.74
N TYR A 45 -5.79 7.93 -15.84
CA TYR A 45 -5.12 9.13 -16.34
C TYR A 45 -4.39 8.94 -17.67
N GLN A 46 -4.30 7.71 -18.18
CA GLN A 46 -3.68 7.38 -19.47
C GLN A 46 -2.20 7.81 -19.55
N ILE A 47 -1.49 7.76 -18.41
CA ILE A 47 -0.05 8.04 -18.30
C ILE A 47 0.58 7.05 -17.30
N GLU A 48 1.90 6.85 -17.40
CA GLU A 48 2.65 5.96 -16.51
C GLU A 48 2.91 6.59 -15.14
N PHE A 49 2.79 5.78 -14.09
CA PHE A 49 3.08 6.17 -12.71
C PHE A 49 4.09 5.24 -12.06
N LYS A 50 4.87 5.78 -11.13
CA LYS A 50 5.67 4.97 -10.20
C LYS A 50 5.13 5.12 -8.80
N LEU A 51 5.00 3.97 -8.14
CA LEU A 51 4.56 3.87 -6.76
C LEU A 51 5.75 3.59 -5.84
N ASN A 52 5.77 4.28 -4.71
CA ASN A 52 6.73 4.04 -3.63
C ASN A 52 6.47 2.69 -2.95
N LYS A 53 7.08 2.50 -1.77
CA LYS A 53 6.79 1.33 -0.93
C LYS A 53 5.33 1.40 -0.46
N MET A 54 4.66 0.26 -0.45
CA MET A 54 3.32 0.14 0.12
C MET A 54 3.40 0.13 1.64
N ASP A 55 2.51 0.90 2.25
CA ASP A 55 2.30 0.94 3.68
C ASP A 55 0.96 0.26 4.01
N PHE A 56 0.90 -0.36 5.19
CA PHE A 56 -0.29 -1.00 5.72
C PHE A 56 -0.73 -0.26 6.98
N ASP A 57 -1.96 0.26 6.95
CA ASP A 57 -2.60 0.82 8.12
C ASP A 57 -3.26 -0.32 8.91
N PHE A 58 -2.65 -0.68 10.05
CA PHE A 58 -3.17 -1.76 10.88
C PHE A 58 -4.53 -1.41 11.51
N MET A 59 -4.79 -0.14 11.83
CA MET A 59 -6.02 0.31 12.49
C MET A 59 -7.22 0.10 11.56
N HIS A 60 -7.06 0.50 10.30
CA HIS A 60 -8.14 0.45 9.32
C HIS A 60 -8.06 -0.76 8.38
N ARG A 61 -6.99 -1.55 8.48
CA ARG A 61 -6.68 -2.69 7.58
C ARG A 61 -6.73 -2.28 6.12
N THR A 62 -6.20 -1.10 5.80
CA THR A 62 -6.12 -0.52 4.46
C THR A 62 -4.67 -0.44 4.01
N TYR A 63 -4.47 -0.41 2.69
CA TYR A 63 -3.17 -0.18 2.09
C TYR A 63 -3.13 1.21 1.46
N LEU A 64 -1.96 1.84 1.53
CA LEU A 64 -1.70 3.15 0.95
C LEU A 64 -0.26 3.24 0.46
N THR A 65 0.01 4.20 -0.41
CA THR A 65 1.36 4.59 -0.81
C THR A 65 1.34 6.00 -1.39
N TYR A 66 2.52 6.46 -1.78
CA TYR A 66 2.68 7.66 -2.58
C TYR A 66 3.08 7.28 -3.99
N ALA A 67 2.58 8.02 -4.97
CA ALA A 67 2.88 7.84 -6.37
C ALA A 67 3.30 9.17 -7.01
N TYR A 68 3.92 9.07 -8.18
CA TYR A 68 4.27 10.22 -9.02
C TYR A 68 4.23 9.80 -10.50
N PRO A 69 3.85 10.71 -11.41
CA PRO A 69 3.92 10.42 -12.85
C PRO A 69 5.39 10.28 -13.26
N VAL A 70 5.69 9.34 -14.16
CA VAL A 70 7.07 9.12 -14.64
C VAL A 70 7.65 10.39 -15.29
N SER A 71 6.79 11.20 -15.94
CA SER A 71 7.14 12.46 -16.59
C SER A 71 7.43 13.62 -15.62
N ASP A 72 6.93 13.57 -14.38
CA ASP A 72 7.21 14.57 -13.34
C ASP A 72 7.33 13.91 -11.95
N PRO A 73 8.53 13.39 -11.60
CA PRO A 73 8.78 12.77 -10.30
C PRO A 73 8.64 13.72 -9.10
N THR A 74 8.53 15.03 -9.33
CA THR A 74 8.34 15.99 -8.24
C THR A 74 6.87 16.10 -7.83
N LEU A 75 5.92 15.67 -8.66
CA LEU A 75 4.49 15.68 -8.38
C LEU A 75 4.08 14.42 -7.59
N VAL A 76 4.46 14.38 -6.32
CA VAL A 76 4.14 13.28 -5.41
C VAL A 76 2.73 13.46 -4.86
N PHE A 77 1.91 12.41 -4.91
CA PHE A 77 0.55 12.41 -4.41
C PHE A 77 0.21 11.09 -3.70
N TYR A 78 -0.82 11.14 -2.86
CA TYR A 78 -1.33 9.97 -2.13
C TYR A 78 -2.23 9.10 -3.00
N VAL A 79 -2.11 7.78 -2.85
CA VAL A 79 -3.07 6.78 -3.35
C VAL A 79 -3.31 5.71 -2.28
N GLY A 80 -4.56 5.33 -2.07
CA GLY A 80 -4.91 4.40 -1.00
C GLY A 80 -6.31 3.84 -1.10
N GLN A 81 -6.71 3.11 -0.06
CA GLN A 81 -8.03 2.50 0.03
C GLN A 81 -8.95 3.27 0.99
N ASP A 82 -10.22 3.40 0.63
CA ASP A 82 -11.27 3.83 1.54
C ASP A 82 -11.43 2.86 2.71
N ILE A 83 -11.67 3.41 3.90
CA ILE A 83 -11.79 2.62 5.14
C ILE A 83 -12.99 1.66 5.06
N GLU A 84 -14.13 2.15 4.55
CA GLU A 84 -15.40 1.42 4.57
C GLU A 84 -15.48 0.33 3.51
N ASN A 85 -15.20 0.65 2.25
CA ASN A 85 -15.47 -0.22 1.10
C ASN A 85 -14.20 -0.71 0.38
N LYS A 86 -13.01 -0.30 0.84
CA LYS A 86 -11.70 -0.67 0.30
C LYS A 86 -11.46 -0.28 -1.17
N LYS A 87 -12.31 0.59 -1.74
CA LYS A 87 -12.10 1.14 -3.09
C LYS A 87 -10.84 2.00 -3.13
N ILE A 88 -10.19 2.02 -4.28
CA ILE A 88 -8.99 2.79 -4.51
C ILE A 88 -9.39 4.24 -4.81
N HIS A 89 -8.72 5.19 -4.17
CA HIS A 89 -8.79 6.61 -4.48
C HIS A 89 -7.38 7.22 -4.47
N ASP A 90 -7.25 8.37 -5.11
CA ASP A 90 -5.99 9.10 -5.25
C ASP A 90 -6.21 10.62 -5.14
N LEU A 91 -5.11 11.33 -4.88
CA LEU A 91 -5.07 12.79 -4.82
C LEU A 91 -4.29 13.41 -6.00
N TYR A 92 -4.10 12.71 -7.11
CA TYR A 92 -3.28 13.20 -8.24
C TYR A 92 -3.81 14.52 -8.78
N GLN A 93 -5.12 14.56 -9.09
CA GLN A 93 -5.75 15.76 -9.64
C GLN A 93 -5.69 16.94 -8.66
N TYR A 94 -5.88 16.66 -7.37
CA TYR A 94 -5.78 17.67 -6.32
C TYR A 94 -4.37 18.29 -6.25
N GLU A 95 -3.32 17.46 -6.24
CA GLU A 95 -1.94 17.95 -6.20
C GLU A 95 -1.55 18.69 -7.48
N LEU A 96 -2.02 18.21 -8.64
CA LEU A 96 -1.81 18.88 -9.92
C LEU A 96 -2.42 20.29 -9.92
N ASP A 97 -3.65 20.44 -9.45
CA ASP A 97 -4.35 21.72 -9.41
C ASP A 97 -3.76 22.66 -8.34
N LYS A 98 -3.38 22.11 -7.18
CA LYS A 98 -2.66 22.86 -6.13
C LYS A 98 -1.35 23.46 -6.67
N ARG A 99 -0.57 22.68 -7.42
CA ARG A 99 0.68 23.12 -8.05
C ARG A 99 0.45 24.20 -9.10
N LYS A 100 -0.55 24.03 -9.97
CA LYS A 100 -0.93 25.05 -10.98
C LYS A 100 -1.35 26.37 -10.34
N ALA A 101 -1.98 26.33 -9.16
CA ALA A 101 -2.36 27.50 -8.39
C ALA A 101 -1.18 28.19 -7.66
N GLY A 102 0.06 27.70 -7.81
CA GLY A 102 1.24 28.24 -7.15
C GLY A 102 1.27 28.02 -5.64
N ARG A 103 0.41 27.15 -5.10
CA ARG A 103 0.36 26.82 -3.67
C ARG A 103 1.38 25.71 -3.39
N LYS A 104 2.42 26.03 -2.62
CA LYS A 104 3.39 25.04 -2.12
C LYS A 104 2.83 24.35 -0.89
#